data_AF-A0A2G1XL09-F1
#
_entry.id   AF-A0A2G1XL09-F1
#
_cell.length_a   1.000
_cell.length_b   1.000
_cell.length_c   1.000
_cell.angle_alpha   90.00
_cell.angle_beta   90.00
_cell.angle_gamma   90.00
#
_symmetry.space_group_name_H-M   'P 1'
#
loop_
_entity.id
_entity.type
_entity.pdbx_description
1 polymer ?
#
loop_
_entity_poly.entity_id
_entity_poly.type
_entity_poly.pdbx_seq_one_letter_code
_entity_poly.pdbx_strand_id
1 'polypeptide(L)'
;MSNQELVVLGQDGPDGCCPGLLTAPLPQDQAVELAKVFKALGDPVRLRLLSMIASRAGGEVCVCDLTPAFGLSQPTISHHLKLLKQAGLIASERRGTWVYYRLLPATTDRLAGILTRPADEPLPEPTGTPS
;
A
#
# COMPACT_ATOMS: atom_id res chain seq x y z
N MET A 1 6.91 20.26 27.66
CA MET A 1 8.30 19.92 27.30
C MET A 1 8.60 18.58 27.96
N SER A 2 8.37 17.48 27.25
CA SER A 2 8.87 16.17 27.68
C SER A 2 9.32 15.45 26.42
N ASN A 3 10.61 15.60 26.12
CA ASN A 3 11.33 14.74 25.21
C ASN A 3 11.40 13.37 25.88
N GLN A 4 10.80 12.36 25.27
CA GLN A 4 11.17 10.98 25.57
C GLN A 4 11.49 10.27 24.27
N GLU A 5 12.64 9.60 24.34
CA GLU A 5 13.47 9.06 23.29
C GLU A 5 12.72 8.21 22.27
N LEU A 6 13.14 8.45 21.03
CA LEU A 6 12.92 7.61 19.88
C LEU A 6 13.67 6.28 20.11
N VAL A 7 12.98 5.29 20.68
CA VAL A 7 13.51 3.93 20.75
C VAL A 7 13.45 3.33 19.35
N VAL A 8 14.64 3.11 18.79
CA VAL A 8 14.89 2.35 17.56
C VAL A 8 14.26 0.97 17.72
N LEU A 9 13.43 0.60 16.74
CA LEU A 9 12.75 -0.69 16.65
C LEU A 9 13.77 -1.83 16.70
N GLY A 10 13.78 -2.54 17.82
CA GLY A 10 14.46 -3.82 17.97
C GLY A 10 13.85 -4.86 17.04
N GLN A 11 14.72 -5.49 16.26
CA GLN A 11 14.47 -6.70 15.50
C GLN A 11 14.61 -7.91 16.43
N ASP A 12 13.68 -8.85 16.39
CA ASP A 12 13.85 -10.19 16.93
C ASP A 12 13.30 -11.24 15.94
N GLY A 13 14.19 -12.11 15.42
CA GLY A 13 13.86 -13.43 14.86
C GLY A 13 13.70 -13.55 13.33
N PRO A 14 14.23 -14.61 12.68
CA PRO A 14 14.09 -14.86 11.23
C PRO A 14 12.70 -15.38 10.80
N ASP A 15 11.74 -15.49 11.73
CA ASP A 15 10.33 -15.81 11.47
C ASP A 15 9.40 -14.73 12.05
N GLY A 16 9.71 -13.46 11.75
CA GLY A 16 8.97 -12.26 12.16
C GLY A 16 7.61 -12.12 11.48
N CYS A 17 6.73 -13.09 11.69
CA CYS A 17 5.37 -13.06 11.19
C CYS A 17 4.56 -12.04 12.01
N CYS A 18 4.36 -10.83 11.48
CA CYS A 18 3.18 -10.07 11.85
C CYS A 18 1.98 -11.01 11.65
N PRO A 19 1.04 -11.14 12.61
CA PRO A 19 -0.15 -11.94 12.37
C PRO A 19 -0.79 -11.45 11.08
N GLY A 20 -0.95 -12.37 10.12
CA GLY A 20 -1.74 -12.10 8.94
C GLY A 20 -3.14 -11.68 9.38
N LEU A 21 -3.78 -10.80 8.62
CA LEU A 21 -5.15 -10.35 8.90
C LEU A 21 -6.14 -11.54 9.00
N LEU A 22 -5.73 -12.70 8.48
CA LEU A 22 -6.49 -13.96 8.45
C LEU A 22 -6.09 -14.97 9.52
N THR A 23 -5.06 -14.70 10.35
CA THR A 23 -4.47 -15.71 11.26
C THR A 23 -4.68 -15.38 12.72
N ALA A 24 -4.78 -14.10 13.10
CA ALA A 24 -5.09 -13.69 14.47
C ALA A 24 -5.73 -12.29 14.50
N PRO A 25 -6.43 -11.91 15.60
CA PRO A 25 -6.96 -10.56 15.77
C PRO A 25 -5.87 -9.48 15.63
N LEU A 26 -6.17 -8.45 14.84
CA LEU A 26 -5.22 -7.38 14.55
C LEU A 26 -5.18 -6.37 15.72
N PRO A 27 -3.99 -5.99 16.21
CA PRO A 27 -3.84 -4.91 17.19
C PRO A 27 -4.40 -3.57 16.67
N GLN A 28 -4.92 -2.74 17.57
CA GLN A 28 -5.62 -1.50 17.20
C GLN A 28 -4.73 -0.51 16.42
N ASP A 29 -3.49 -0.34 16.83
CA ASP A 29 -2.49 0.48 16.15
C ASP A 29 -2.21 -0.02 14.73
N GLN A 30 -2.03 -1.33 14.57
CA GLN A 30 -1.84 -1.94 13.25
C GLN A 30 -3.08 -1.79 12.36
N ALA A 31 -4.28 -1.94 12.92
CA ALA A 31 -5.54 -1.73 12.21
C ALA A 31 -5.67 -0.29 11.69
N VAL A 32 -5.28 0.71 12.50
CA VAL A 32 -5.29 2.12 12.10
C VAL A 32 -4.30 2.37 10.95
N GLU A 33 -3.08 1.84 11.03
CA GLU A 33 -2.10 2.01 9.94
C GLU A 33 -2.56 1.33 8.65
N LEU A 34 -3.06 0.10 8.74
CA LEU A 34 -3.53 -0.65 7.59
C LEU A 34 -4.76 0.01 6.94
N ALA A 35 -5.68 0.55 7.76
CA ALA A 35 -6.84 1.30 7.28
C ALA A 35 -6.45 2.55 6.48
N LYS A 36 -5.36 3.24 6.85
CA LYS A 36 -4.84 4.38 6.05
C LYS A 36 -4.44 3.94 4.65
N VAL A 37 -3.74 2.81 4.55
CA VAL A 37 -3.28 2.26 3.27
C VAL A 37 -4.45 1.76 2.43
N PHE A 38 -5.38 1.01 3.02
CA PHE A 38 -6.59 0.57 2.32
C PHE A 38 -7.47 1.73 1.88
N LYS A 39 -7.59 2.80 2.67
CA LYS A 39 -8.30 4.01 2.25
C LYS A 39 -7.63 4.66 1.03
N ALA A 40 -6.29 4.66 0.96
CA ALA A 40 -5.59 5.13 -0.23
C ALA A 40 -5.82 4.20 -1.44
N LEU A 41 -5.92 2.89 -1.24
CA LEU A 41 -6.20 1.92 -2.31
C LEU A 41 -7.69 1.80 -2.66
N GLY A 42 -8.62 2.26 -1.83
CA GLY A 42 -10.07 2.12 -2.03
C GLY A 42 -10.67 3.05 -3.08
N ASP A 43 -9.86 3.65 -3.95
CA ASP A 43 -10.29 4.61 -4.97
C ASP A 43 -9.78 4.19 -6.35
N PRO A 44 -10.66 4.17 -7.37
CA PRO A 44 -10.32 3.62 -8.68
C PRO A 44 -9.24 4.43 -9.39
N VAL A 45 -9.20 5.76 -9.21
CA VAL A 45 -8.17 6.62 -9.80
C VAL A 45 -6.82 6.33 -9.15
N ARG A 46 -6.78 6.21 -7.81
CA ARG A 46 -5.55 5.88 -7.07
C ARG A 46 -5.01 4.50 -7.41
N LEU A 47 -5.87 3.48 -7.51
CA LEU A 47 -5.46 2.14 -7.94
C LEU A 47 -4.85 2.16 -9.34
N ARG A 48 -5.49 2.85 -10.28
CA ARG A 48 -5.00 2.92 -11.65
C ARG A 48 -3.69 3.71 -11.75
N LEU A 49 -3.54 4.81 -11.01
CA LEU A 49 -2.26 5.54 -10.90
C LEU A 49 -1.16 4.63 -10.35
N LEU A 50 -1.42 3.92 -9.25
CA LEU A 50 -0.45 3.00 -8.64
C LEU A 50 -0.04 1.90 -9.62
N SER A 51 -1.01 1.30 -10.32
CA SER A 51 -0.76 0.27 -11.33
C SER A 51 0.12 0.78 -12.48
N MET A 52 -0.15 1.98 -12.99
CA MET A 52 0.68 2.61 -14.03
C MET A 52 2.10 2.90 -13.56
N ILE A 53 2.28 3.32 -12.30
CA ILE A 53 3.61 3.55 -11.71
C ILE A 53 4.36 2.22 -11.53
N ALA A 54 3.69 1.21 -10.98
CA ALA A 54 4.28 -0.10 -10.67
C ALA A 54 4.66 -0.91 -11.92
N SER A 55 3.92 -0.75 -13.02
CA SER A 55 4.14 -1.49 -14.27
C SER A 55 5.17 -0.83 -15.21
N ARG A 56 5.76 0.31 -14.83
CA ARG A 56 6.74 0.99 -15.69
C ARG A 56 8.09 0.27 -15.65
N ALA A 57 8.58 -0.14 -16.82
CA ALA A 57 9.86 -0.83 -16.98
C ALA A 57 11.08 -0.08 -16.41
N GLY A 58 11.04 1.26 -16.33
CA GLY A 58 12.11 2.09 -15.77
C GLY A 58 12.03 2.34 -14.26
N GLY A 59 11.04 1.78 -13.56
CA GLY A 59 10.86 1.94 -12.11
C GLY A 59 10.31 3.29 -11.66
N GLU A 60 10.19 4.27 -12.56
CA GLU A 60 9.62 5.58 -12.27
C GLU A 60 8.84 6.18 -13.46
N VAL A 61 7.89 7.07 -13.18
CA VAL A 61 7.02 7.70 -14.17
C VAL A 61 6.88 9.19 -13.90
N CYS A 62 7.02 10.02 -14.93
CA CYS A 62 6.74 11.45 -14.84
C CYS A 62 5.24 11.71 -14.66
N VAL A 63 4.86 12.71 -13.86
CA VAL A 63 3.47 13.16 -13.70
C VAL A 63 2.78 13.49 -15.04
N CYS A 64 3.55 13.94 -16.03
CA CYS A 64 3.07 14.30 -17.35
C CYS A 64 2.67 13.10 -18.20
N ASP A 65 3.26 11.93 -17.93
CA ASP A 65 2.89 10.67 -18.57
C ASP A 65 1.66 10.05 -17.91
N LEU A 66 1.39 10.40 -16.64
CA LEU A 66 0.26 9.88 -15.87
C LEU A 66 -1.03 10.64 -16.19
N THR A 67 -0.96 11.97 -16.19
CA THR A 67 -2.15 12.85 -16.26
C THR A 67 -3.04 12.59 -17.49
N PRO A 68 -2.51 12.42 -18.72
CA PRO A 68 -3.32 12.21 -19.93
C PRO A 68 -4.18 10.94 -19.90
N ALA A 69 -3.85 9.95 -19.06
CA ALA A 69 -4.64 8.73 -18.93
C ALA A 69 -5.97 8.93 -18.18
N PHE A 70 -6.15 10.11 -17.57
CA PHE A 70 -7.32 10.47 -16.80
C PHE A 70 -7.96 11.71 -17.41
N GLY A 71 -9.28 11.70 -17.62
CA GLY A 71 -10.05 12.89 -17.98
C GLY A 71 -10.23 13.87 -16.81
N LEU A 72 -9.18 14.05 -15.99
CA LEU A 72 -9.20 14.78 -14.74
C LEU A 72 -8.21 15.95 -14.78
N SER A 73 -8.47 16.94 -13.94
CA SER A 73 -7.58 18.10 -13.81
C SER A 73 -6.25 17.72 -13.15
N GLN A 74 -5.19 18.47 -13.46
CA GLN A 74 -3.87 18.31 -12.84
C GLN A 74 -3.90 18.48 -11.30
N PRO A 75 -4.66 19.42 -10.71
CA PRO A 75 -4.84 19.49 -9.25
C PRO A 75 -5.45 18.22 -8.66
N THR A 76 -6.43 17.62 -9.34
CA THR A 76 -7.06 16.36 -8.91
C THR A 76 -6.05 15.22 -8.92
N ILE A 77 -5.29 15.04 -10.00
CA ILE A 77 -4.24 13.99 -10.08
C ILE A 77 -3.16 14.20 -9.02
N SER A 78 -2.72 15.45 -8.81
CA SER A 78 -1.74 15.78 -7.77
C SER A 78 -2.25 15.44 -6.37
N HIS A 79 -3.55 15.63 -6.11
CA HIS A 79 -4.17 15.23 -4.85
C HIS A 79 -4.14 13.71 -4.66
N HIS A 80 -4.52 12.93 -5.68
CA HIS A 80 -4.47 11.47 -5.62
C HIS A 80 -3.03 10.96 -5.38
N LEU A 81 -2.04 11.52 -6.07
CA LEU A 81 -0.62 11.18 -5.89
C LEU A 81 -0.12 11.54 -4.49
N LYS A 82 -0.55 12.67 -3.93
CA LYS A 82 -0.25 13.04 -2.54
C LYS A 82 -0.79 12.02 -1.54
N LEU A 83 -2.03 11.55 -1.72
CA LEU A 83 -2.62 10.54 -0.84
C LEU A 83 -1.89 9.20 -0.92
N LEU A 84 -1.52 8.75 -2.13
CA LEU A 84 -0.71 7.55 -2.32
C LEU A 84 0.66 7.66 -1.64
N LYS A 85 1.30 8.83 -1.75
CA LYS A 85 2.58 9.11 -1.08
C LYS A 85 2.44 9.13 0.44
N GLN A 86 1.39 9.74 0.97
CA GLN A 86 1.10 9.77 2.41
C GLN A 86 0.83 8.37 2.99
N ALA A 87 0.27 7.47 2.18
CA ALA A 87 0.10 6.06 2.53
C ALA A 87 1.38 5.22 2.37
N GLY A 88 2.50 5.82 1.97
CA GLY A 88 3.78 5.13 1.81
C GLY A 88 3.83 4.18 0.62
N LEU A 89 2.90 4.28 -0.34
CA LEU A 89 2.86 3.40 -1.52
C LEU A 89 3.82 3.85 -2.61
N ILE A 90 4.07 5.16 -2.70
CA ILE A 90 4.94 5.77 -3.71
C ILE A 90 5.87 6.81 -3.12
N ALA A 91 7.02 6.99 -3.74
CA ALA A 91 7.90 8.13 -3.53
C ALA A 91 7.84 9.08 -4.73
N SER A 92 8.29 10.31 -4.51
CA SER A 92 8.35 11.34 -5.54
C SER A 92 9.73 12.00 -5.56
N GLU A 93 10.26 12.28 -6.75
CA GLU A 93 11.52 13.02 -6.94
C GLU A 93 11.29 14.16 -7.92
N ARG A 94 11.75 15.36 -7.58
CA ARG A 94 11.66 16.52 -8.48
C ARG A 94 12.97 16.67 -9.26
N ARG A 95 12.87 16.67 -10.59
CA ARG A 95 13.99 16.85 -11.52
C ARG A 95 13.69 18.04 -12.44
N GLY A 96 14.22 19.21 -12.06
CA GLY A 96 13.91 20.48 -12.69
C GLY A 96 12.43 20.86 -12.50
N THR A 97 11.71 21.02 -13.61
CA THR A 97 10.29 21.37 -13.64
C THR A 97 9.38 20.15 -13.40
N TRP A 98 9.89 18.94 -13.60
CA TRP A 98 9.10 17.72 -13.62
C TRP A 98 9.20 16.95 -12.29
N VAL A 99 8.14 16.21 -11.96
CA VAL A 99 8.10 15.31 -10.80
C VAL A 99 7.90 13.88 -11.28
N TYR A 100 8.79 13.00 -10.82
CA TYR A 100 8.77 11.58 -11.10
C TYR A 100 8.26 10.84 -9.86
N TYR A 101 7.50 9.78 -10.10
CA TYR A 101 6.95 8.92 -9.05
C TYR A 101 7.43 7.49 -9.25
N ARG A 102 7.75 6.82 -8.15
CA ARG A 102 8.16 5.41 -8.13
C ARG A 102 7.44 4.64 -7.04
N LEU A 103 7.25 3.35 -7.25
CA LEU A 103 6.70 2.46 -6.23
C LEU A 103 7.67 2.35 -5.04
N LEU A 104 7.10 2.14 -3.84
CA LEU A 104 7.84 1.68 -2.66
C LEU A 104 7.49 0.21 -2.38
N PRO A 105 8.32 -0.76 -2.84
CA PRO A 105 8.01 -2.19 -2.76
C PRO A 105 7.71 -2.68 -1.34
N ALA A 106 8.45 -2.18 -0.34
CA ALA A 106 8.30 -2.60 1.05
C ALA A 106 6.84 -2.49 1.57
N THR A 107 6.10 -1.46 1.15
CA THR A 107 4.70 -1.29 1.57
C THR A 107 3.78 -2.29 0.89
N THR A 108 3.98 -2.55 -0.40
CA THR A 108 3.20 -3.54 -1.15
C THR A 108 3.50 -4.97 -0.72
N ASP A 109 4.77 -5.28 -0.43
CA ASP A 109 5.21 -6.58 0.05
C ASP A 109 4.61 -6.87 1.43
N ARG A 110 4.60 -5.86 2.32
CA ARG A 110 3.95 -5.96 3.63
C ARG A 110 2.44 -6.21 3.49
N LEU A 111 1.75 -5.49 2.60
CA LEU A 111 0.32 -5.71 2.34
C LEU A 111 0.06 -7.14 1.83
N ALA A 112 0.87 -7.62 0.90
CA ALA A 112 0.76 -8.98 0.38
C ALA A 112 0.92 -10.01 1.50
N GLY A 113 1.93 -9.84 2.37
CA GLY A 113 2.12 -10.71 3.54
C GLY A 113 0.92 -10.72 4.48
N ILE A 114 0.33 -9.57 4.76
CA ILE A 114 -0.83 -9.45 5.66
C ILE A 114 -2.10 -10.12 5.09
N LEU A 115 -2.27 -10.08 3.76
CA LEU A 115 -3.46 -10.60 3.08
C LEU A 115 -3.32 -12.05 2.61
N THR A 116 -2.12 -12.62 2.68
CA THR A 116 -1.87 -14.00 2.24
C THR A 116 -2.46 -14.98 3.24
N ARG A 117 -3.30 -15.90 2.74
CA ARG A 117 -3.82 -17.03 3.53
C ARG A 117 -2.68 -18.02 3.78
N PRO A 118 -2.46 -18.50 5.02
CA PRO A 118 -1.53 -19.62 5.25
C PRO A 118 -2.05 -20.84 4.48
N ALA A 119 -1.18 -21.48 3.71
CA ALA A 119 -1.57 -22.46 2.70
C ALA A 119 -2.14 -23.80 3.26
N ASP A 120 -2.30 -23.93 4.58
CA ASP A 120 -2.42 -25.24 5.24
C ASP A 120 -3.80 -25.56 5.85
N GLU A 121 -4.87 -24.86 5.45
CA GLU A 121 -6.23 -25.23 5.86
C GLU A 121 -7.10 -25.52 4.63
N PRO A 122 -7.62 -26.75 4.44
CA PRO A 122 -8.64 -27.01 3.43
C PRO A 122 -9.84 -26.12 3.69
N LEU A 123 -10.34 -25.42 2.66
CA LEU A 123 -11.62 -24.74 2.76
C LEU A 123 -12.66 -25.76 3.23
N PRO A 124 -13.47 -25.49 4.28
CA PRO A 124 -14.58 -26.36 4.61
C PRO A 124 -15.48 -26.42 3.37
N GLU A 125 -15.66 -27.64 2.83
CA GLU A 125 -16.56 -27.84 1.70
C GLU A 125 -17.94 -27.31 2.07
N PRO A 126 -18.66 -26.65 1.14
CA PRO A 126 -20.01 -26.17 1.41
C PRO A 126 -20.87 -27.39 1.73
N THR A 127 -21.17 -27.60 3.01
CA THR A 127 -22.02 -28.69 3.48
C THR A 127 -23.35 -28.56 2.76
N GLY A 128 -23.62 -29.50 1.85
CA GLY A 128 -24.83 -29.54 1.06
C GLY A 128 -26.06 -29.38 1.95
N THR A 129 -26.96 -28.50 1.51
CA THR A 129 -28.27 -28.28 2.09
C THR A 129 -28.98 -29.63 2.30
N PRO A 130 -29.45 -29.98 3.51
CA PRO A 130 -30.31 -31.14 3.67
C PRO A 130 -31.64 -30.88 2.94
N SER A 131 -32.05 -31.85 2.11
CA SER A 131 -33.37 -31.93 1.45
C SER A 131 -34.51 -32.02 2.43
#